data_AF-A0A519VCL3-F1
#
_entry.id   AF-A0A519VCL3-F1
#
_cell.length_a   1.000
_cell.length_b   1.000
_cell.length_c   1.000
_cell.angle_alpha   90.00
_cell.angle_beta   90.00
_cell.angle_gamma   90.00
#
_symmetry.space_group_name_H-M   'P 1'
#
loop_
_entity.id
_entity.type
_entity.pdbx_description
1 polymer ?
#
loop_
_entity_poly.entity_id
_entity_poly.type
_entity_poly.pdbx_seq_one_letter_code
_entity_poly.pdbx_strand_id
1 'polypeptide(L)'
;MKKIIFSVLLVLAFVNSNAQQKKMVQKEAEQTVINFFEALSALDFDKMRYYTKNIKLVEYGEVWNIDTLINAMKPSVGKNEKRINTLVFLDTEIKENTAWLIYNNTADFEADGKKGRMKWLE
;
A
#
# COMPACT_ATOMS: atom_id res chain seq x y z
N MET A 1 -45.58 -12.34 -20.99
CA MET A 1 -44.19 -12.77 -21.28
C MET A 1 -43.15 -11.71 -20.94
N LYS A 2 -43.22 -10.47 -21.46
CA LYS A 2 -42.25 -9.39 -21.14
C LYS A 2 -42.09 -9.09 -19.63
N LYS A 3 -43.18 -9.09 -18.85
CA LYS A 3 -43.14 -8.86 -17.40
C LYS A 3 -42.41 -9.98 -16.63
N ILE A 4 -42.56 -11.23 -17.08
CA ILE A 4 -41.88 -12.39 -16.47
C ILE A 4 -40.39 -12.37 -16.82
N ILE A 5 -40.04 -12.04 -18.06
CA ILE A 5 -38.64 -11.88 -18.49
C ILE A 5 -37.95 -10.77 -17.67
N PHE A 6 -38.65 -9.65 -17.42
CA PHE A 6 -38.12 -8.56 -16.61
C PHE A 6 -37.90 -8.95 -15.14
N SER A 7 -38.83 -9.72 -14.55
CA SER A 7 -38.67 -10.27 -13.21
C SER A 7 -37.50 -11.25 -13.09
N VAL A 8 -37.28 -12.09 -14.10
CA VAL A 8 -36.15 -13.05 -14.14
C VAL A 8 -34.81 -12.33 -14.29
N LEU A 9 -34.74 -11.29 -15.13
CA LEU A 9 -33.54 -10.44 -15.27
C LEU A 9 -33.20 -9.69 -13.97
N LEU A 10 -34.21 -9.24 -13.21
CA LEU A 10 -33.99 -8.56 -11.94
C LEU A 10 -33.41 -9.51 -10.87
N VAL A 11 -33.88 -10.76 -10.82
CA VAL A 11 -33.37 -11.78 -9.88
C VAL A 11 -31.94 -12.20 -10.23
N LEU A 12 -31.61 -12.31 -11.53
CA LEU A 12 -30.25 -12.61 -11.99
C LEU A 12 -29.23 -11.51 -11.68
N ALA A 13 -29.67 -10.24 -11.53
CA ALA A 13 -28.80 -9.14 -11.14
C ALA A 13 -28.35 -9.20 -9.67
N PHE A 14 -29.15 -9.79 -8.77
CA PHE A 14 -28.79 -9.90 -7.35
C PHE A 14 -27.79 -11.02 -7.05
N VAL A 15 -27.74 -12.08 -7.88
CA VAL A 15 -26.85 -13.24 -7.65
C VAL A 15 -25.40 -12.96 -8.04
N ASN A 16 -25.14 -11.90 -8.82
CA ASN A 16 -23.80 -11.54 -9.29
C ASN A 16 -23.10 -10.46 -8.43
N SER A 17 -23.72 -9.99 -7.35
CA SER A 17 -23.15 -8.96 -6.47
C SER A 17 -22.28 -9.51 -5.34
N ASN A 18 -21.59 -10.64 -5.56
CA ASN A 18 -20.43 -10.99 -4.74
C ASN A 18 -19.19 -10.29 -5.31
N ALA A 19 -19.17 -8.96 -5.26
CA ALA A 19 -17.88 -8.28 -5.22
C ALA A 19 -17.14 -8.84 -4.00
N GLN A 20 -15.98 -9.48 -4.19
CA GLN A 20 -15.23 -10.09 -3.09
C GLN A 20 -14.89 -9.03 -2.05
N GLN A 21 -15.72 -8.93 -1.01
CA GLN A 21 -15.47 -8.03 0.10
C GLN A 21 -14.25 -8.56 0.85
N LYS A 22 -13.17 -7.76 0.90
CA LYS A 22 -11.96 -8.12 1.64
C LYS A 22 -12.31 -8.47 3.09
N LYS A 23 -11.80 -9.60 3.55
CA LYS A 23 -11.87 -10.04 4.95
C LYS A 23 -11.13 -9.03 5.84
N MET A 24 -11.52 -8.96 7.11
CA MET A 24 -10.90 -8.04 8.08
C MET A 24 -9.37 -8.20 8.14
N VAL A 25 -8.88 -9.44 8.17
CA VAL A 25 -7.43 -9.74 8.21
C VAL A 25 -6.69 -9.23 6.96
N GLN A 26 -7.32 -9.26 5.77
CA GLN A 26 -6.71 -8.68 4.56
C GLN A 26 -6.57 -7.16 4.69
N LYS A 27 -7.59 -6.49 5.25
CA LYS A 27 -7.55 -5.04 5.50
C LYS A 27 -6.49 -4.66 6.53
N GLU A 28 -6.33 -5.44 7.59
CA GLU A 28 -5.29 -5.22 8.61
C GLU A 28 -3.87 -5.36 8.03
N ALA A 29 -3.66 -6.34 7.15
CA ALA A 29 -2.39 -6.50 6.44
C ALA A 29 -2.11 -5.29 5.52
N GLU A 30 -3.10 -4.86 4.74
CA GLU A 30 -2.99 -3.65 3.89
C GLU A 30 -2.72 -2.39 4.72
N GLN A 31 -3.41 -2.24 5.85
CA GLN A 31 -3.23 -1.11 6.75
C GLN A 31 -1.82 -1.08 7.35
N THR A 32 -1.22 -2.24 7.59
CA THR A 32 0.16 -2.33 8.09
C THR A 32 1.14 -1.73 7.06
N VAL A 33 0.96 -2.02 5.77
CA VAL A 33 1.76 -1.45 4.68
C VAL A 33 1.53 0.05 4.57
N ILE A 34 0.26 0.51 4.64
CA ILE A 34 -0.09 1.94 4.63
C ILE A 34 0.63 2.66 5.78
N ASN A 35 0.50 2.17 7.00
CA ASN A 35 1.09 2.80 8.18
C ASN A 35 2.62 2.88 8.09
N PHE A 36 3.27 1.87 7.50
CA PHE A 36 4.71 1.92 7.26
C PHE A 36 5.09 3.04 6.29
N PHE A 37 4.39 3.17 5.15
CA PHE A 37 4.68 4.24 4.18
C PHE A 37 4.26 5.62 4.66
N GLU A 38 3.26 5.74 5.52
CA GLU A 38 2.92 6.97 6.23
C GLU A 38 4.05 7.40 7.17
N ALA A 39 4.56 6.48 8.00
CA ALA A 39 5.70 6.74 8.87
C ALA A 39 6.95 7.15 8.05
N LEU A 40 7.19 6.46 6.93
CA LEU A 40 8.27 6.79 6.00
C LEU A 40 8.11 8.21 5.43
N SER A 41 6.91 8.56 4.98
CA SER A 41 6.63 9.88 4.41
C SER A 41 6.70 11.02 5.44
N ALA A 42 6.38 10.71 6.70
CA ALA A 42 6.49 11.64 7.82
C ALA A 42 7.91 11.75 8.41
N LEU A 43 8.88 10.97 7.89
CA LEU A 43 10.22 10.81 8.48
C LEU A 43 10.17 10.36 9.96
N ASP A 44 9.15 9.60 10.34
CA ASP A 44 8.94 9.08 11.69
C ASP A 44 9.72 7.77 11.88
N PHE A 45 11.02 7.90 12.12
CA PHE A 45 11.94 6.76 12.18
C PHE A 45 11.63 5.78 13.30
N ASP A 46 11.05 6.24 14.41
CA ASP A 46 10.63 5.38 15.51
C ASP A 46 9.44 4.51 15.10
N LYS A 47 8.43 5.09 14.44
CA LYS A 47 7.32 4.29 13.89
C LYS A 47 7.76 3.35 12.77
N MET A 48 8.68 3.76 11.92
CA MET A 48 9.24 2.87 10.90
C MET A 48 9.86 1.62 11.56
N ARG A 49 10.64 1.79 12.63
CA ARG A 49 11.22 0.68 13.39
C ARG A 49 10.18 -0.17 14.12
N TYR A 50 9.11 0.45 14.60
CA TYR A 50 8.01 -0.25 15.27
C TYR A 50 7.31 -1.22 14.32
N TYR A 51 7.00 -0.80 13.09
CA TYR A 51 6.27 -1.64 12.15
C TYR A 51 7.12 -2.77 11.58
N THR A 52 8.42 -2.57 11.34
CA THR A 52 9.20 -3.53 10.55
C THR A 52 10.65 -3.71 11.04
N LYS A 53 10.81 -4.28 12.25
CA LYS A 53 12.13 -4.49 12.90
C LYS A 53 13.16 -5.23 12.03
N ASN A 54 12.72 -6.19 11.21
CA ASN A 54 13.57 -7.04 10.38
C ASN A 54 13.25 -6.94 8.88
N ILE A 55 12.76 -5.79 8.40
CA ILE A 55 12.42 -5.60 6.99
C ILE A 55 13.59 -5.89 6.05
N LYS A 56 13.25 -6.43 4.89
CA LYS A 56 14.11 -6.52 3.71
C LYS A 56 13.33 -6.00 2.52
N LEU A 57 13.77 -4.88 1.94
CA LEU A 57 13.31 -4.44 0.63
C LEU A 57 14.38 -4.85 -0.38
N VAL A 58 13.97 -5.53 -1.44
CA VAL A 58 14.87 -6.05 -2.47
C VAL A 58 14.58 -5.28 -3.76
N GLU A 59 15.43 -4.30 -4.05
CA GLU A 59 15.20 -3.34 -5.13
C GLU A 59 16.51 -3.11 -5.90
N TYR A 60 16.44 -3.11 -7.23
CA TYR A 60 17.58 -2.80 -8.12
C TYR A 60 18.88 -3.59 -7.84
N GLY A 61 18.75 -4.83 -7.36
CA GLY A 61 19.91 -5.67 -7.00
C GLY A 61 20.50 -5.40 -5.63
N GLU A 62 19.87 -4.54 -4.82
CA GLU A 62 20.27 -4.22 -3.46
C GLU A 62 19.26 -4.76 -2.44
N VAL A 63 19.75 -4.97 -1.22
CA VAL A 63 18.92 -5.37 -0.08
C VAL A 63 18.96 -4.27 0.97
N TRP A 64 17.83 -3.59 1.12
CA TRP A 64 17.65 -2.51 2.09
C TRP A 64 17.03 -3.05 3.37
N ASN A 65 17.56 -2.60 4.50
CA ASN A 65 16.98 -2.84 5.81
C ASN A 65 16.53 -1.49 6.42
N ILE A 66 15.95 -1.55 7.62
CA ILE A 66 15.43 -0.35 8.26
C ILE A 66 16.51 0.73 8.52
N ASP A 67 17.74 0.33 8.83
CA ASP A 67 18.84 1.26 9.07
C ASP A 67 19.34 1.90 7.77
N THR A 68 19.42 1.14 6.68
CA THR A 68 19.83 1.69 5.38
C THR A 68 18.79 2.68 4.85
N LEU A 69 17.49 2.38 5.00
CA LEU A 69 16.39 3.29 4.66
C LEU A 69 16.46 4.58 5.48
N ILE A 70 16.52 4.47 6.81
CA ILE A 70 16.60 5.64 7.69
C ILE A 70 17.83 6.49 7.35
N ASN A 71 18.99 5.87 7.13
CA ASN A 71 20.21 6.60 6.79
C ASN A 71 20.10 7.34 5.45
N ALA A 72 19.43 6.75 4.44
CA ALA A 72 19.18 7.43 3.17
C ALA A 72 18.19 8.59 3.28
N MET A 73 17.29 8.56 4.27
CA MET A 73 16.28 9.59 4.49
C MET A 73 16.73 10.72 5.43
N LYS A 74 17.76 10.50 6.27
CA LYS A 74 18.30 11.52 7.18
C LYS A 74 18.60 12.88 6.51
N PRO A 75 19.15 12.94 5.28
CA PRO A 75 19.39 14.22 4.60
C PRO A 75 18.13 15.04 4.30
N SER A 76 16.93 14.45 4.38
CA SER A 76 15.65 15.16 4.19
C SER A 76 15.11 15.79 5.48
N VAL A 77 15.64 15.41 6.66
CA VAL A 77 15.18 15.93 7.94
C VAL A 77 15.44 17.43 8.05
N GLY A 78 14.42 18.18 8.47
CA GLY A 78 14.49 19.64 8.61
C GLY A 78 14.40 20.40 7.30
N LYS A 79 14.31 19.72 6.15
CA LYS A 79 13.98 20.35 4.87
C LYS A 79 12.47 20.37 4.68
N ASN A 80 11.98 21.34 3.91
CA ASN A 80 10.58 21.40 3.51
C ASN A 80 10.30 20.46 2.31
N GLU A 81 10.81 19.23 2.40
CA GLU A 81 10.57 18.16 1.43
C GLU A 81 9.30 17.41 1.86
N LYS A 82 8.33 17.29 0.95
CA LYS A 82 7.10 16.52 1.16
C LYS A 82 7.15 15.26 0.33
N ARG A 83 6.72 14.15 0.91
CA ARG A 83 6.48 12.89 0.22
C ARG A 83 5.06 12.45 0.53
N ILE A 84 4.34 11.99 -0.48
CA ILE A 84 3.01 11.41 -0.34
C ILE A 84 3.00 10.08 -1.09
N ASN A 85 2.66 9.00 -0.39
CA ASN A 85 2.50 7.70 -1.01
C ASN A 85 1.02 7.40 -1.23
N THR A 86 0.70 6.96 -2.44
CA THR A 86 -0.60 6.39 -2.80
C THR A 86 -0.41 4.91 -3.11
N LEU A 87 -1.06 4.06 -2.32
CA LEU A 87 -1.00 2.61 -2.45
C LEU A 87 -2.31 2.09 -3.06
N VAL A 88 -2.20 1.30 -4.13
CA VAL A 88 -3.33 0.63 -4.77
C VAL A 88 -3.09 -0.87 -4.74
N PHE A 89 -3.74 -1.55 -3.79
CA PHE A 89 -3.65 -3.00 -3.61
C PHE A 89 -4.40 -3.74 -4.73
N LEU A 90 -3.64 -4.53 -5.49
CA LEU A 90 -4.12 -5.36 -6.59
C LEU A 90 -4.58 -6.73 -6.09
N ASP A 91 -3.81 -7.31 -5.18
CA ASP A 91 -4.12 -8.60 -4.56
C ASP A 91 -3.62 -8.66 -3.12
N THR A 92 -4.33 -9.41 -2.28
CA THR A 92 -3.98 -9.65 -0.89
C THR A 92 -4.40 -11.07 -0.51
N GLU A 93 -3.45 -11.98 -0.41
CA GLU A 93 -3.67 -13.34 0.06
C GLU A 93 -3.21 -13.49 1.51
N ILE A 94 -4.02 -14.14 2.33
CA ILE A 94 -3.65 -14.51 3.70
C ILE A 94 -3.57 -16.03 3.77
N LYS A 95 -2.40 -16.54 4.15
CA LYS A 95 -2.19 -17.95 4.43
C LYS A 95 -1.59 -18.10 5.82
N GLU A 96 -2.37 -18.66 6.72
CA GLU A 96 -2.01 -18.82 8.14
C GLU A 96 -1.58 -17.49 8.77
N ASN A 97 -0.29 -17.35 9.08
CA ASN A 97 0.32 -16.17 9.69
C ASN A 97 1.04 -15.26 8.68
N THR A 98 0.93 -15.54 7.38
CA THR A 98 1.63 -14.81 6.31
C THR A 98 0.64 -14.12 5.40
N ALA A 99 0.90 -12.85 5.11
CA ALA A 99 0.18 -12.08 4.12
C ALA A 99 1.07 -11.84 2.88
N TRP A 100 0.54 -12.12 1.69
CA TRP A 100 1.14 -11.78 0.41
C TRP A 100 0.32 -10.68 -0.22
N LEU A 101 0.94 -9.53 -0.45
CA LEU A 101 0.27 -8.36 -1.01
C LEU A 101 0.98 -8.00 -2.31
N ILE A 102 0.19 -7.65 -3.32
CA ILE A 102 0.68 -7.06 -4.57
C ILE A 102 0.03 -5.70 -4.70
N TYR A 103 0.81 -4.64 -4.83
CA TYR A 103 0.28 -3.28 -4.89
C TYR A 103 1.13 -2.35 -5.76
N ASN A 104 0.46 -1.36 -6.35
CA ASN A 104 1.16 -0.23 -6.94
C ASN A 104 1.41 0.81 -5.86
N ASN A 105 2.66 1.24 -5.72
CA ASN A 105 3.07 2.33 -4.86
C ASN A 105 3.49 3.52 -5.71
N THR A 106 2.80 4.64 -5.57
CA THR A 106 3.20 5.91 -6.19
C THR A 106 3.67 6.86 -5.11
N ALA A 107 4.92 7.32 -5.18
CA ALA A 107 5.42 8.38 -4.32
C ALA A 107 5.51 9.69 -5.10
N ASP A 108 4.75 10.69 -4.66
CA ASP A 108 4.81 12.07 -5.12
C ASP A 108 5.71 12.87 -4.16
N PHE A 109 6.74 13.52 -4.71
CA PHE A 109 7.70 14.33 -3.97
C PHE A 109 7.55 15.81 -4.33
N GLU A 110 7.68 16.69 -3.34
CA GLU A 110 7.73 18.14 -3.53
C GLU A 110 8.86 18.73 -2.68
N ALA A 111 9.81 19.41 -3.32
CA ALA A 111 10.96 20.05 -2.66
C ALA A 111 11.34 21.33 -3.42
N ASP A 112 11.42 22.47 -2.73
CA ASP A 112 11.80 23.76 -3.33
C ASP A 112 11.00 24.12 -4.60
N GLY A 113 9.70 23.80 -4.61
CA GLY A 113 8.81 24.02 -5.75
C GLY A 113 8.98 23.04 -6.91
N LYS A 114 9.96 22.12 -6.85
CA LYS A 114 10.11 21.02 -7.80
C LYS A 114 9.25 19.84 -7.38
N LYS A 115 8.60 19.21 -8.36
CA LYS A 115 7.78 18.01 -8.16
C LYS A 115 8.43 16.82 -8.86
N GLY A 116 8.47 15.70 -8.15
CA GLY A 116 8.94 14.41 -8.65
C GLY A 116 7.88 13.34 -8.42
N ARG A 117 7.89 12.29 -9.26
CA ARG A 117 7.02 11.14 -9.09
C ARG A 117 7.79 9.87 -9.37
N MET A 118 7.65 8.91 -8.48
CA MET A 118 8.21 7.57 -8.61
C MET A 118 7.08 6.54 -8.47
N LYS A 119 7.23 5.40 -9.14
CA LYS A 119 6.25 4.31 -9.15
C LYS A 119 6.94 2.97 -8.99
N TRP A 120 6.39 2.14 -8.12
CA TRP A 120 6.83 0.78 -7.90
C TRP A 120 5.63 -0.17 -7.98
N LEU A 121 5.88 -1.38 -8.48
CA LEU A 121 5.03 -2.54 -8.27
C LEU A 121 5.74 -3.38 -7.21
N GLU A 122 5.11 -3.55 -6.06
CA GLU A 122 5.65 -4.20 -4.87
C GLU A 122 4.79 -5.39 -4.46
#